data_AF-A0A8X6QBJ7-F1
#
_entry.id   AF-A0A8X6QBJ7-F1
#
_cell.length_a   1.000
_cell.length_b   1.000
_cell.length_c   1.000
_cell.angle_alpha   90.00
_cell.angle_beta   90.00
_cell.angle_gamma   90.00
#
_symmetry.space_group_name_H-M   'P 1'
#
loop_
_entity.id
_entity.type
_entity.pdbx_description
1 polymer ?
#
loop_
_entity_poly.entity_id
_entity_poly.type
_entity_poly.pdbx_seq_one_letter_code
_entity_poly.pdbx_strand_id
1 'polypeptide(L)' 'MVDANQKWDVKEAIDWMKELTDFNLLWIEEPTSPDDILGHAVISK' A
#
# COMPACT_ATOMS: atom_id res chain seq x y z
N MET A 1 2.65 0.91 11.77
CA MET A 1 3.07 0.32 10.47
C MET A 1 2.18 -0.87 10.20
N VAL A 2 2.00 -1.20 8.94
CA VAL A 2 1.24 -2.36 8.45
C VAL A 2 2.06 -3.01 7.34
N ASP A 3 1.87 -4.31 7.12
CA ASP A 3 2.56 -5.09 6.09
C ASP A 3 1.51 -5.89 5.30
N ALA A 4 1.47 -5.69 3.98
CA ALA A 4 0.53 -6.36 3.08
C ALA A 4 1.08 -7.63 2.43
N ASN A 5 2.35 -7.99 2.68
CA ASN A 5 3.01 -9.19 2.17
C ASN A 5 2.79 -9.41 0.66
N GLN A 6 2.83 -8.31 -0.11
CA GLN A 6 2.72 -8.29 -1.58
C GLN A 6 1.37 -8.86 -2.08
N LYS A 7 0.33 -8.85 -1.24
CA LYS A 7 -0.96 -9.48 -1.58
C LYS A 7 -1.89 -8.61 -2.39
N TRP A 8 -1.79 -7.29 -2.26
CA TRP A 8 -2.73 -6.39 -2.89
C TRP A 8 -2.28 -5.97 -4.28
N ASP A 9 -3.25 -5.66 -5.14
CA ASP A 9 -3.02 -4.86 -6.32
C ASP A 9 -2.95 -3.36 -5.96
N VAL A 10 -2.57 -2.52 -6.93
CA VAL A 10 -2.41 -1.08 -6.71
C VAL A 10 -3.70 -0.41 -6.22
N LYS A 11 -4.85 -0.80 -6.78
CA LYS A 11 -6.13 -0.18 -6.43
C LYS A 11 -6.56 -0.59 -5.04
N GLU A 12 -6.45 -1.87 -4.72
CA GLU A 12 -6.74 -2.44 -3.41
C GLU A 12 -5.85 -1.81 -2.34
N ALA A 13 -4.55 -1.65 -2.59
CA ALA A 13 -3.64 -0.96 -1.68
C ALA A 13 -4.10 0.48 -1.41
N ILE A 14 -4.46 1.24 -2.44
CA ILE A 14 -4.97 2.62 -2.28
C ILE A 14 -6.27 2.66 -1.48
N ASP A 15 -7.17 1.72 -1.73
CA ASP A 15 -8.45 1.67 -1.02
C ASP A 15 -8.24 1.34 0.47
N TRP A 16 -7.33 0.40 0.80
CA TRP A 16 -6.93 0.15 2.18
C TRP A 16 -6.27 1.35 2.84
N MET A 17 -5.42 2.10 2.14
CA MET A 17 -4.79 3.30 2.70
C MET A 17 -5.81 4.38 3.08
N LYS A 18 -6.96 4.46 2.39
CA LYS A 18 -8.07 5.34 2.77
C LYS A 18 -8.82 4.83 3.99
N GLU A 19 -9.12 3.54 4.05
CA GLU A 19 -9.84 2.94 5.19
C GLU A 19 -9.02 2.99 6.48
N LEU A 20 -7.68 2.98 6.37
CA LEU A 20 -6.78 2.95 7.51
C LEU A 20 -6.33 4.34 8.02
N THR A 21 -6.89 5.45 7.50
CA THR A 21 -6.46 6.81 7.89
C THR A 21 -6.63 7.10 9.38
N ASP A 22 -7.64 6.51 10.02
CA ASP A 22 -7.96 6.77 11.43
C ASP A 22 -6.92 6.19 12.40
N PHE A 23 -6.05 5.31 11.94
CA PHE A 23 -5.04 4.62 12.76
C PHE A 23 -3.69 5.33 12.83
N ASN A 24 -3.55 6.51 12.19
CA ASN A 24 -2.34 7.32 12.17
C ASN A 24 -1.07 6.50 11.80
N LEU A 25 -1.20 5.67 10.76
CA LEU A 25 -0.12 4.82 10.28
C LEU A 25 0.97 5.66 9.60
N LEU A 26 2.23 5.38 9.93
CA LEU A 26 3.37 6.10 9.34
C LEU A 26 3.79 5.57 7.96
N TRP A 27 3.62 4.27 7.71
CA TRP A 27 3.89 3.63 6.41
C TRP A 27 3.18 2.28 6.29
N ILE A 28 3.08 1.81 5.05
CA ILE A 28 2.70 0.46 4.62
C ILE A 28 3.91 -0.22 3.98
N GLU A 29 4.17 -1.46 4.38
CA GLU A 29 5.25 -2.31 3.86
C GLU A 29 4.68 -3.31 2.85
N GLU A 30 5.44 -3.53 1.77
CA GLU A 30 5.11 -4.47 0.70
C GLU A 30 3.65 -4.41 0.19
N PRO A 31 3.11 -3.22 -0.17
CA PRO A 31 1.71 -3.09 -0.58
C PRO A 31 1.36 -3.90 -1.84
N THR A 32 2.32 -4.14 -2.72
CA THR A 32 2.16 -4.89 -3.98
C THR A 32 3.44 -5.68 -4.27
N SER A 33 3.44 -6.49 -5.34
CA SER A 33 4.64 -7.15 -5.88
C SER A 33 5.85 -6.22 -5.93
N PRO A 34 7.06 -6.70 -5.56
CA PRO A 34 8.30 -5.92 -5.66
C PRO A 34 8.65 -5.57 -7.11
N ASP A 35 8.13 -6.32 -8.08
CA ASP A 35 8.38 -6.09 -9.51
C ASP A 35 7.53 -4.94 -10.08
N ASP A 36 6.45 -4.54 -9.41
CA ASP A 36 5.56 -3.45 -9.87
C ASP A 36 6.03 -2.08 -9.39
N ILE A 37 7.21 -1.67 -9.86
CA ILE A 37 7.85 -0.39 -9.49
C ILE A 37 6.93 0.80 -9.79
N LEU A 38 6.15 0.74 -10.88
CA LEU A 38 5.21 1.81 -11.23
C LEU A 38 4.02 1.81 -10.26
N GLY A 39 3.53 0.65 -9.84
CA GLY A 39 2.53 0.52 -8.78
C GLY A 39 2.99 1.12 -7.46
N HIS A 40 4.21 0.84 -7.02
CA HIS A 40 4.81 1.47 -5.82
C HIS A 40 4.86 2.99 -5.94
N ALA A 41 5.21 3.51 -7.11
CA ALA A 41 5.23 4.95 -7.38
C ALA A 41 3.84 5.59 -7.41
N VAL A 42 2.79 4.83 -7.75
CA VAL A 42 1.40 5.29 -7.70
C VAL A 42 0.89 5.35 -6.25
N ILE A 43 1.24 4.36 -5.42
CA ILE A 43 0.80 4.27 -4.02
C ILE A 43 1.50 5.30 -3.14
N SER A 44 2.76 5.63 -3.43
CA SER A 44 3.59 6.53 -2.61
C SER A 44 3.31 8.03 -2.83
N LYS A 45 2.18 8.40 -3.43
CA LYS A 45 1.76 9.79 -3.68
C LYS A 45 0.73 10.26 -2.66
#